data_AF-A0A0K0DP31-F1
#
_entry.id   AF-A0A0K0DP31-F1
#
_cell.length_a   1.000
_cell.length_b   1.000
_cell.length_c   1.000
_cell.angle_alpha   90.00
_cell.angle_beta   90.00
_cell.angle_gamma   90.00
#
_symmetry.space_group_name_H-M   'P 1'
#
loop_
_entity.id
_entity.type
_entity.pdbx_description
1 polymer ?
#
loop_
_entity_poly.entity_id
_entity_poly.type
_entity_poly.pdbx_seq_one_letter_code
_entity_poly.pdbx_strand_id
1 'polypeptide(L)'
;LSSRHKDIVLKSHSDHMRRVLKCVDNNQERPDSHYMSKVLSTLRQIVREWSSQGKAERDATFTPVLDVVRQRYPSVSARGSVKIMVPGSGLGRLAFDLAKEGFRVEGNEFSMVMLMTSSFLLNACYEVFLKLICLFSICFNDYRRKMSILFTRTSWIKAPSNFCMIAGDFLEVMLSRTCDFDCVVTAWFIDTAKNIIDYIETIYRILKAGGLWVNVGPLTYHYEDMLDEISIELPYEEVMRIVRLTGFEIEKEERIVTYYTRNHMSMLQNQYTCAFFVAVKPLDG
;
A
#
# COMPACT_ATOMS: atom_id res chain seq x y z
N LEU A 1 40.61 11.57 6.43
CA LEU A 1 40.12 12.27 7.65
C LEU A 1 41.30 12.90 8.38
N SER A 2 41.19 14.17 8.78
CA SER A 2 42.16 14.82 9.66
C SER A 2 42.17 14.14 11.04
N SER A 3 43.27 14.26 11.80
CA SER A 3 43.39 13.63 13.13
C SER A 3 42.28 14.05 14.09
N ARG A 4 41.88 15.33 14.07
CA ARG A 4 40.75 15.86 14.87
C ARG A 4 39.40 15.26 14.47
N HIS A 5 39.21 14.93 13.19
CA HIS A 5 37.98 14.29 12.70
C HIS A 5 38.00 12.77 12.90
N LYS A 6 39.19 12.14 12.94
CA LYS A 6 39.33 10.69 13.14
C LYS A 6 38.74 10.24 14.48
N ASP A 7 38.97 10.96 15.57
CA ASP A 7 38.46 10.57 16.89
C ASP A 7 36.93 10.59 16.97
N ILE A 8 36.30 11.57 16.31
CA ILE A 8 34.84 11.69 16.21
C ILE A 8 34.27 10.55 15.36
N VAL A 9 34.87 10.30 14.19
CA VAL A 9 34.38 9.30 13.24
C VAL A 9 34.63 7.88 13.75
N LEU A 10 35.82 7.55 14.24
CA LEU A 10 36.17 6.18 14.66
C LEU A 10 35.32 5.70 15.85
N LYS A 11 35.02 6.59 16.80
CA LYS A 11 34.21 6.24 17.99
C LYS A 11 32.75 5.94 17.62
N SER A 12 32.19 6.59 16.60
CA SER A 12 30.81 6.37 16.15
C SER A 12 30.70 5.31 15.05
N HIS A 13 31.64 5.30 14.11
CA HIS A 13 31.57 4.52 12.87
C HIS A 13 32.05 3.08 13.06
N SER A 14 33.12 2.83 13.83
CA SER A 14 33.65 1.48 14.02
C SER A 14 32.69 0.58 14.82
N ASP A 15 32.02 1.14 15.83
CA ASP A 15 30.98 0.41 16.59
C ASP A 15 29.69 0.20 15.79
N HIS A 16 29.41 1.06 14.82
CA HIS A 16 28.31 0.87 13.90
C HIS A 16 28.61 -0.23 12.87
N MET A 17 29.80 -0.21 12.24
CA MET A 17 30.20 -1.24 11.29
C MET A 17 30.27 -2.63 11.92
N ARG A 18 30.75 -2.72 13.17
CA ARG A 18 30.69 -3.98 13.92
C ARG A 18 29.26 -4.48 14.15
N ARG A 19 28.27 -3.59 14.29
CA ARG A 19 26.85 -3.96 14.47
C ARG A 19 26.18 -4.35 13.16
N VAL A 20 26.45 -3.62 12.07
CA VAL A 20 25.93 -3.95 10.74
C VAL A 20 26.46 -5.30 10.27
N LEU A 21 27.78 -5.52 10.40
CA LEU A 21 28.42 -6.79 10.04
C LEU A 21 27.93 -7.97 10.89
N LYS A 22 27.52 -7.74 12.15
CA LYS A 22 26.86 -8.77 12.97
C LYS A 22 25.42 -9.11 12.53
N CYS A 23 24.74 -8.20 11.82
CA CYS A 23 23.38 -8.43 11.33
C CYS A 23 23.37 -9.08 9.94
N VAL A 24 24.49 -8.98 9.21
CA VAL A 24 24.70 -9.59 7.90
C VAL A 24 25.56 -10.84 8.13
N ASP A 25 24.95 -11.92 8.60
CA ASP A 25 25.70 -13.15 8.87
C ASP A 25 26.13 -13.86 7.58
N ASN A 26 27.30 -14.50 7.64
CA ASN A 26 28.02 -15.12 6.54
C ASN A 26 27.36 -16.45 6.13
N ASN A 27 26.53 -16.45 5.09
CA ASN A 27 26.43 -17.50 4.05
C ASN A 27 25.10 -17.37 3.31
N GLN A 28 25.17 -16.94 2.04
CA GLN A 28 24.36 -17.34 0.87
C GLN A 28 24.54 -16.27 -0.21
N GLU A 29 24.46 -16.68 -1.47
CA GLU A 29 24.57 -15.79 -2.64
C GLU A 29 23.75 -14.52 -2.42
N ARG A 30 24.39 -13.35 -2.64
CA ARG A 30 23.70 -12.08 -2.47
C ARG A 30 22.59 -11.99 -3.51
N PRO A 31 21.33 -11.77 -3.11
CA PRO A 31 20.26 -11.56 -4.06
C PRO A 31 20.57 -10.35 -4.95
N ASP A 32 20.04 -10.35 -6.18
CA ASP A 32 20.17 -9.20 -7.08
C ASP A 32 19.75 -7.89 -6.37
N SER A 33 20.46 -6.81 -6.68
CA SER A 33 20.23 -5.48 -6.09
C SER A 33 18.78 -5.00 -6.22
N HIS A 34 18.10 -5.36 -7.31
CA HIS A 34 16.69 -5.10 -7.56
C HIS A 34 15.78 -5.86 -6.60
N TYR A 35 16.05 -7.14 -6.36
CA TYR A 35 15.27 -7.91 -5.37
C TYR A 35 15.52 -7.39 -3.95
N MET A 36 16.74 -6.97 -3.64
CA MET A 36 17.05 -6.37 -2.35
C MET A 36 16.32 -5.04 -2.11
N SER A 37 16.18 -4.18 -3.12
CA SER A 37 15.41 -2.93 -2.99
C SER A 37 13.93 -3.21 -2.71
N LYS A 38 13.34 -4.22 -3.37
CA LYS A 38 11.97 -4.68 -3.13
C LYS A 38 11.78 -5.22 -1.71
N VAL A 39 12.70 -6.06 -1.22
CA VAL A 39 12.67 -6.56 0.16
C VAL A 39 12.70 -5.39 1.16
N LEU A 40 13.62 -4.44 0.99
CA LEU A 40 13.71 -3.27 1.87
C LEU A 40 12.42 -2.42 1.84
N SER A 41 11.81 -2.25 0.66
CA SER A 41 10.51 -1.59 0.52
C SER A 41 9.41 -2.34 1.29
N THR A 42 9.34 -3.66 1.15
CA THR A 42 8.39 -4.49 1.89
C THR A 42 8.58 -4.41 3.41
N LEU A 43 9.81 -4.37 3.93
CA LEU A 43 10.04 -4.17 5.37
C LEU A 43 9.51 -2.82 5.87
N ARG A 44 9.64 -1.76 5.06
CA ARG A 44 9.03 -0.45 5.39
C ARG A 44 7.51 -0.52 5.31
N GLN A 45 6.97 -1.32 4.38
CA GLN A 45 5.53 -1.51 4.26
C GLN A 45 4.93 -2.22 5.46
N ILE A 46 5.65 -3.14 6.10
CA ILE A 46 5.25 -3.74 7.38
C ILE A 46 5.03 -2.64 8.43
N VAL A 47 5.93 -1.65 8.50
CA VAL A 47 5.78 -0.51 9.42
C VAL A 47 4.51 0.27 9.09
N ARG A 48 4.32 0.66 7.82
CA ARG A 48 3.15 1.42 7.39
C ARG A 48 1.83 0.70 7.71
N GLU A 49 1.72 -0.57 7.39
CA GLU A 49 0.44 -1.30 7.42
C GLU A 49 0.13 -1.98 8.76
N TRP A 50 1.14 -2.52 9.45
CA TRP A 50 0.93 -3.43 10.57
C TRP A 50 1.57 -2.98 11.90
N SER A 51 2.27 -1.84 11.90
CA SER A 51 2.83 -1.26 13.12
C SER A 51 2.00 -0.11 13.69
N SER A 52 2.26 0.19 14.96
CA SER A 52 1.73 1.38 15.62
C SER A 52 2.32 2.67 15.04
N GLN A 53 3.59 2.65 14.64
CA GLN A 53 4.26 3.80 14.01
C GLN A 53 3.59 4.23 12.69
N GLY A 54 3.11 3.26 11.90
CA GLY A 54 2.40 3.54 10.65
C GLY A 54 0.97 4.07 10.83
N LYS A 55 0.45 4.15 12.06
CA LYS A 55 -0.95 4.52 12.30
C LYS A 55 -1.30 5.89 11.72
N ALA A 56 -0.45 6.91 11.90
CA ALA A 56 -0.74 8.24 11.39
C ALA A 56 -0.86 8.27 9.86
N GLU A 57 -0.03 7.50 9.14
CA GLU A 57 -0.13 7.36 7.68
C GLU A 57 -1.42 6.66 7.26
N ARG A 58 -1.79 5.57 7.97
CA ARG A 58 -3.05 4.87 7.70
C ARG A 58 -4.26 5.74 8.01
N ASP A 59 -4.27 6.45 9.12
CA ASP A 59 -5.38 7.32 9.49
C ASP A 59 -5.56 8.44 8.45
N ALA A 60 -4.47 8.93 7.84
CA ALA A 60 -4.55 9.95 6.80
C ALA A 60 -5.19 9.44 5.50
N THR A 61 -4.99 8.16 5.12
CA THR A 61 -5.48 7.65 3.82
C THR A 61 -6.58 6.59 3.92
N PHE A 62 -6.48 5.65 4.85
CA PHE A 62 -7.44 4.55 5.00
C PHE A 62 -8.71 4.98 5.73
N THR A 63 -8.63 5.88 6.72
CA THR A 63 -9.83 6.33 7.45
C THR A 63 -10.81 7.06 6.52
N PRO A 64 -10.42 8.04 5.69
CA PRO A 64 -11.33 8.68 4.75
C PRO A 64 -12.01 7.69 3.78
N VAL A 65 -11.27 6.69 3.33
CA VAL A 65 -11.80 5.60 2.48
C VAL A 65 -12.84 4.78 3.23
N LEU A 66 -12.52 4.32 4.45
CA LEU A 66 -13.43 3.55 5.30
C LEU A 66 -14.71 4.35 5.61
N ASP A 67 -14.59 5.65 5.87
CA ASP A 67 -15.72 6.51 6.17
C ASP A 67 -16.68 6.65 5.00
N VAL A 68 -16.16 6.83 3.77
CA VAL A 68 -16.99 6.83 2.55
C VAL A 68 -17.72 5.49 2.37
N VAL A 69 -17.02 4.37 2.52
CA VAL A 69 -17.62 3.03 2.35
C VAL A 69 -18.68 2.75 3.44
N ARG A 70 -18.41 3.16 4.70
CA ARG A 70 -19.38 3.06 5.80
C ARG A 70 -20.63 3.90 5.55
N GLN A 71 -20.46 5.12 5.04
CA GLN A 71 -21.57 6.01 4.71
C GLN A 71 -22.39 5.46 3.54
N ARG A 72 -21.74 4.89 2.52
CA ARG A 72 -22.44 4.27 1.39
C ARG A 72 -23.23 3.03 1.82
N TYR A 73 -22.69 2.25 2.75
CA TYR A 73 -23.28 1.00 3.22
C TYR A 73 -23.48 1.02 4.75
N PRO A 74 -24.46 1.79 5.25
CA PRO A 74 -24.64 2.04 6.69
C PRO A 74 -25.19 0.83 7.44
N SER A 75 -25.96 -0.03 6.77
CA SER A 75 -26.57 -1.22 7.38
C SER A 75 -25.54 -2.34 7.58
N VAL A 76 -25.01 -2.46 8.80
CA VAL A 76 -23.98 -3.47 9.15
C VAL A 76 -24.42 -4.89 8.83
N SER A 77 -25.70 -5.24 9.07
CA SER A 77 -26.23 -6.57 8.78
C SER A 77 -26.28 -6.89 7.28
N ALA A 78 -26.34 -5.88 6.42
CA ALA A 78 -26.34 -6.03 4.97
C ALA A 78 -24.94 -6.04 4.35
N ARG A 79 -23.89 -5.62 5.08
CA ARG A 79 -22.53 -5.51 4.51
C ARG A 79 -21.97 -6.82 3.97
N GLY A 80 -22.43 -7.96 4.52
CA GLY A 80 -22.02 -9.29 4.04
C GLY A 80 -22.43 -9.59 2.60
N SER A 81 -23.37 -8.85 1.99
CA SER A 81 -23.72 -8.99 0.56
C SER A 81 -22.94 -8.05 -0.35
N VAL A 82 -22.26 -7.04 0.21
CA VAL A 82 -21.50 -6.03 -0.54
C VAL A 82 -20.09 -6.56 -0.81
N LYS A 83 -19.76 -6.70 -2.09
CA LYS A 83 -18.47 -7.21 -2.57
C LYS A 83 -17.54 -6.06 -2.94
N ILE A 84 -16.36 -6.03 -2.31
CA ILE A 84 -15.34 -4.99 -2.47
C ILE A 84 -14.06 -5.58 -3.06
N MET A 85 -13.53 -4.94 -4.11
CA MET A 85 -12.21 -5.21 -4.68
C MET A 85 -11.21 -4.16 -4.21
N VAL A 86 -10.03 -4.59 -3.76
CA VAL A 86 -8.91 -3.72 -3.36
C VAL A 86 -7.69 -4.11 -4.18
N PRO A 87 -7.47 -3.53 -5.38
CA PRO A 87 -6.31 -3.84 -6.20
C PRO A 87 -5.05 -3.14 -5.65
N GLY A 88 -3.88 -3.75 -5.85
CA GLY A 88 -2.62 -3.27 -5.25
C GLY A 88 -2.68 -3.23 -3.72
N SER A 89 -3.26 -4.28 -3.12
CA SER A 89 -3.55 -4.33 -1.69
C SER A 89 -2.31 -4.42 -0.79
N GLY A 90 -1.10 -4.57 -1.34
CA GLY A 90 0.15 -4.54 -0.59
C GLY A 90 0.20 -5.65 0.46
N LEU A 91 0.31 -5.27 1.74
CA LEU A 91 0.28 -6.23 2.84
C LEU A 91 -1.13 -6.53 3.36
N GLY A 92 -2.16 -6.06 2.66
CA GLY A 92 -3.56 -6.41 2.87
C GLY A 92 -4.25 -5.65 3.99
N ARG A 93 -3.63 -4.62 4.60
CA ARG A 93 -4.22 -3.97 5.78
C ARG A 93 -5.54 -3.26 5.51
N LEU A 94 -5.64 -2.51 4.41
CA LEU A 94 -6.88 -1.81 4.06
C LEU A 94 -8.01 -2.80 3.76
N ALA A 95 -7.70 -3.86 2.99
CA ALA A 95 -8.64 -4.93 2.70
C ALA A 95 -9.11 -5.65 3.97
N PHE A 96 -8.20 -5.92 4.91
CA PHE A 96 -8.51 -6.49 6.21
C PHE A 96 -9.40 -5.58 7.07
N ASP A 97 -9.12 -4.27 7.10
CA ASP A 97 -9.93 -3.31 7.86
C ASP A 97 -11.35 -3.19 7.26
N LEU A 98 -11.49 -3.22 5.93
CA LEU A 98 -12.80 -3.30 5.25
C LEU A 98 -13.53 -4.62 5.59
N ALA A 99 -12.85 -5.75 5.57
CA ALA A 99 -13.49 -7.04 5.89
C ALA A 99 -13.97 -7.09 7.35
N LYS A 100 -13.25 -6.44 8.28
CA LYS A 100 -13.68 -6.29 9.68
C LYS A 100 -14.97 -5.48 9.85
N GLU A 101 -15.27 -4.58 8.93
CA GLU A 101 -16.53 -3.85 8.92
C GLU A 101 -17.73 -4.71 8.45
N GLY A 102 -17.49 -5.95 8.04
CA GLY A 102 -18.50 -6.93 7.62
C GLY A 102 -18.62 -7.14 6.11
N PHE A 103 -17.80 -6.46 5.30
CA PHE A 103 -17.84 -6.52 3.83
C PHE A 103 -17.20 -7.80 3.27
N ARG A 104 -17.67 -8.31 2.12
CA ARG A 104 -16.93 -9.35 1.39
C ARG A 104 -15.79 -8.69 0.61
N VAL A 105 -14.55 -8.95 0.98
CA VAL A 105 -13.39 -8.24 0.42
C VAL A 105 -12.45 -9.20 -0.29
N GLU A 106 -12.10 -8.83 -1.52
CA GLU A 106 -11.05 -9.45 -2.31
C GLU A 106 -9.92 -8.43 -2.48
N GLY A 107 -8.79 -8.66 -1.84
CA GLY A 107 -7.55 -7.94 -2.13
C GLY A 107 -6.87 -8.57 -3.35
N ASN A 108 -6.25 -7.76 -4.20
CA ASN A 108 -5.40 -8.24 -5.29
C ASN A 108 -3.98 -7.68 -5.12
N GLU A 109 -2.96 -8.51 -5.37
CA GLU A 109 -1.56 -8.10 -5.33
C GLU A 109 -0.75 -8.93 -6.34
N PHE A 110 0.23 -8.27 -7.00
CA PHE A 110 1.07 -8.88 -8.02
C PHE A 110 2.46 -9.27 -7.48
N SER A 111 3.02 -8.47 -6.57
CA SER A 111 4.37 -8.67 -6.05
C SER A 111 4.46 -9.89 -5.15
N MET A 112 5.24 -10.90 -5.57
CA MET A 112 5.48 -12.11 -4.78
C MET A 112 6.04 -11.81 -3.38
N VAL A 113 6.91 -10.80 -3.24
CA VAL A 113 7.47 -10.42 -1.93
C VAL A 113 6.39 -9.85 -1.00
N MET A 114 5.45 -9.07 -1.54
CA MET A 114 4.29 -8.57 -0.78
C MET A 114 3.35 -9.72 -0.43
N LEU A 115 3.03 -10.61 -1.38
CA LEU A 115 2.15 -11.78 -1.18
C LEU A 115 2.68 -12.75 -0.11
N MET A 116 3.97 -13.09 -0.15
CA MET A 116 4.58 -13.95 0.87
C MET A 116 4.54 -13.30 2.24
N THR A 117 4.85 -12.00 2.31
CA THR A 117 4.84 -11.24 3.57
C THR A 117 3.42 -11.07 4.11
N SER A 118 2.45 -10.76 3.26
CA SER A 118 1.03 -10.62 3.64
C SER A 118 0.46 -11.95 4.12
N SER A 119 0.77 -13.06 3.45
CA SER A 119 0.37 -14.40 3.89
C SER A 119 0.92 -14.72 5.27
N PHE A 120 2.20 -14.43 5.53
CA PHE A 120 2.78 -14.58 6.86
C PHE A 120 2.05 -13.73 7.90
N LEU A 121 1.81 -12.45 7.62
CA LEU A 121 1.16 -11.52 8.56
C LEU A 121 -0.29 -11.89 8.85
N LEU A 122 -1.05 -12.32 7.85
CA LEU A 122 -2.48 -12.63 7.94
C LEU A 122 -2.76 -14.03 8.50
N ASN A 123 -1.87 -15.00 8.27
CA ASN A 123 -2.13 -16.41 8.53
C ASN A 123 -1.17 -17.06 9.56
N ALA A 124 -0.03 -16.45 9.86
CA ALA A 124 1.02 -17.08 10.68
C ALA A 124 1.61 -16.18 11.79
N CYS A 125 1.36 -14.87 11.76
CA CYS A 125 1.91 -13.92 12.72
C CYS A 125 0.98 -13.74 13.93
N TYR A 126 1.05 -14.67 14.88
CA TYR A 126 0.18 -14.71 16.06
C TYR A 126 0.75 -14.01 17.30
N GLU A 127 1.98 -13.52 17.27
CA GLU A 127 2.59 -12.81 18.40
C GLU A 127 2.72 -11.30 18.12
N VAL A 128 2.46 -10.47 19.14
CA VAL A 128 2.59 -9.00 19.09
C VAL A 128 4.03 -8.53 18.85
N PHE A 129 4.99 -9.44 18.89
CA PHE A 129 6.39 -9.09 18.98
C PHE A 129 7.25 -9.82 17.96
N LEU A 130 7.11 -9.41 16.69
CA LEU A 130 8.18 -9.64 15.74
C LEU A 130 9.25 -8.56 15.98
N LYS A 131 10.40 -8.96 16.54
CA LYS A 131 11.62 -8.15 16.51
C LYS A 131 12.13 -8.11 15.06
N LEU A 132 11.50 -7.29 14.22
CA LEU A 132 12.15 -6.89 12.99
C LEU A 132 13.31 -5.97 13.40
N ILE A 133 14.53 -6.50 13.35
CA ILE A 133 15.72 -5.64 13.33
C ILE A 133 15.71 -5.05 11.93
N CYS A 134 14.97 -3.96 11.76
CA CYS A 134 15.08 -3.19 10.53
C CYS A 134 16.53 -2.75 10.41
N LEU A 135 17.17 -3.19 9.33
CA LEU A 135 18.37 -2.60 8.75
C LEU A 135 18.08 -1.16 8.24
N PHE A 136 17.46 -0.30 9.06
CA PHE A 136 17.52 1.15 8.87
C PHE A 136 18.96 1.67 8.99
N SER A 137 19.91 0.80 9.34
CA SER A 137 21.36 0.97 9.21
C SER A 137 21.85 1.40 7.82
N ILE A 138 21.01 1.37 6.77
CA ILE A 138 21.36 1.92 5.44
C ILE A 138 21.08 3.44 5.36
N CYS A 139 20.28 4.00 6.28
CA CYS A 139 20.15 5.45 6.44
C CYS A 139 21.09 5.94 7.55
N PHE A 140 22.16 6.62 7.13
CA PHE A 140 23.31 7.08 7.94
C PHE A 140 23.02 8.02 9.13
N ASN A 141 21.76 8.25 9.53
CA ASN A 141 21.41 9.40 10.37
C ASN A 141 21.13 9.13 11.85
N ASP A 142 21.06 7.89 12.35
CA ASP A 142 21.07 7.69 13.81
C ASP A 142 21.54 6.28 14.24
N TYR A 143 22.76 6.20 14.80
CA TYR A 143 23.46 4.95 15.13
C TYR A 143 23.05 4.29 16.45
N ARG A 144 22.08 4.86 17.19
CA ARG A 144 21.85 4.49 18.59
C ARG A 144 20.56 3.74 18.91
N ARG A 145 19.62 3.59 17.97
CA ARG A 145 18.31 3.00 18.31
C ARG A 145 17.99 1.76 17.48
N LYS A 146 17.91 0.61 18.18
CA LYS A 146 17.16 -0.55 17.70
C LYS A 146 15.71 -0.09 17.57
N MET A 147 15.20 0.06 16.35
CA MET A 147 13.78 0.26 16.15
C MET A 147 13.10 -1.09 16.39
N SER A 148 12.41 -1.23 17.52
CA SER A 148 11.43 -2.30 17.68
C SER A 148 10.17 -1.89 16.93
N ILE A 149 9.81 -2.62 15.87
CA ILE A 149 8.47 -2.50 15.30
C ILE A 149 7.51 -3.07 16.34
N LEU A 150 6.72 -2.22 16.97
CA LEU A 150 5.62 -2.63 17.81
C LEU A 150 4.42 -2.81 16.88
N PHE A 151 4.12 -4.08 16.56
CA PHE A 151 2.89 -4.42 15.86
C PHE A 151 1.71 -3.96 16.70
N THR A 152 0.70 -3.37 16.05
CA THR A 152 -0.51 -3.01 16.79
C THR A 152 -1.16 -4.26 17.35
N ARG A 153 -1.77 -4.16 18.53
CA ARG A 153 -2.58 -5.18 19.22
C ARG A 153 -3.76 -5.72 18.39
N THR A 154 -3.83 -5.46 17.09
CA THR A 154 -4.88 -5.88 16.15
C THR A 154 -4.48 -7.10 15.33
N SER A 155 -3.23 -7.57 15.40
CA SER A 155 -2.74 -8.80 14.75
C SER A 155 -3.30 -10.10 15.36
N TRP A 156 -3.98 -10.02 16.51
CA TRP A 156 -4.64 -11.17 17.14
C TRP A 156 -5.94 -11.62 16.47
N ILE A 157 -6.47 -10.81 15.55
CA ILE A 157 -7.72 -11.14 14.89
C ILE A 157 -7.37 -11.92 13.63
N LYS A 158 -7.59 -13.24 13.69
CA LYS A 158 -7.61 -14.11 12.51
C LYS A 158 -8.30 -13.37 11.37
N ALA A 159 -7.69 -13.39 10.19
CA ALA A 159 -8.27 -12.81 8.98
C ALA A 159 -9.77 -13.16 8.92
N PRO A 160 -10.67 -12.16 8.75
CA PRO A 160 -12.10 -12.41 8.67
C PRO A 160 -12.39 -13.44 7.56
N SER A 161 -13.36 -14.35 7.77
CA SER A 161 -13.68 -15.39 6.79
C SER A 161 -14.21 -14.85 5.45
N ASN A 162 -14.63 -13.59 5.44
CA ASN A 162 -15.10 -12.78 4.32
C ASN A 162 -13.96 -12.01 3.62
N PHE A 163 -12.70 -12.33 3.90
CA PHE A 163 -11.51 -11.72 3.27
C PHE A 163 -10.68 -12.77 2.52
N CYS A 164 -10.27 -12.45 1.29
CA CYS A 164 -9.24 -13.21 0.58
C CYS A 164 -8.25 -12.29 -0.17
N MET A 165 -7.10 -12.86 -0.55
CA MET A 165 -6.07 -12.21 -1.36
C MET A 165 -5.89 -13.01 -2.66
N ILE A 166 -5.91 -12.33 -3.80
CA ILE A 166 -5.74 -12.89 -5.14
C ILE A 166 -4.38 -12.48 -5.68
N ALA A 167 -3.55 -13.46 -6.00
CA ALA A 167 -2.23 -13.25 -6.60
C ALA A 167 -2.36 -13.08 -8.12
N GLY A 168 -1.76 -12.04 -8.68
CA GLY A 168 -1.67 -11.83 -10.13
C GLY A 168 -1.80 -10.36 -10.54
N ASP A 169 -1.54 -10.09 -11.80
CA ASP A 169 -1.74 -8.75 -12.37
C ASP A 169 -3.24 -8.38 -12.33
N PHE A 170 -3.54 -7.14 -11.93
CA PHE A 170 -4.92 -6.70 -11.76
C PHE A 170 -5.74 -6.84 -13.04
N LEU A 171 -5.19 -6.43 -14.19
CA LEU A 171 -5.90 -6.47 -15.46
C LEU A 171 -6.18 -7.91 -15.85
N GLU A 172 -5.17 -8.78 -15.77
CA GLU A 172 -5.29 -10.21 -16.09
C GLU A 172 -6.34 -10.92 -15.21
N VAL A 173 -6.27 -10.73 -13.88
CA VAL A 173 -7.20 -11.35 -12.94
C VAL A 173 -8.64 -10.85 -13.16
N MET A 174 -8.81 -9.61 -13.62
CA MET A 174 -10.13 -9.01 -13.87
C MET A 174 -10.68 -9.26 -15.28
N LEU A 175 -9.93 -9.85 -16.22
CA LEU A 175 -10.36 -10.02 -17.62
C LEU A 175 -11.73 -10.70 -17.76
N SER A 176 -11.99 -11.73 -16.96
CA SER A 176 -13.23 -12.54 -17.04
C SER A 176 -14.38 -12.03 -16.18
N ARG A 177 -14.23 -10.88 -15.50
CA ARG A 177 -15.18 -10.41 -14.48
C ARG A 177 -15.89 -9.15 -14.94
N THR A 178 -17.21 -9.16 -15.00
CA THR A 178 -18.00 -7.98 -15.41
C THR A 178 -19.16 -7.80 -14.44
N CYS A 179 -19.41 -6.56 -14.01
CA CYS A 179 -20.49 -6.23 -13.07
C CYS A 179 -20.51 -7.14 -11.83
N ASP A 180 -19.35 -7.40 -11.24
CA ASP A 180 -19.18 -8.34 -10.13
C ASP A 180 -19.05 -7.63 -8.77
N PHE A 181 -18.50 -6.41 -8.76
CA PHE A 181 -18.22 -5.68 -7.53
C PHE A 181 -19.20 -4.54 -7.27
N ASP A 182 -19.59 -4.38 -6.01
CA ASP A 182 -20.37 -3.25 -5.53
C ASP A 182 -19.46 -2.06 -5.22
N CYS A 183 -18.19 -2.31 -4.89
CA CYS A 183 -17.21 -1.28 -4.65
C CYS A 183 -15.80 -1.68 -5.10
N VAL A 184 -15.05 -0.72 -5.62
CA VAL A 184 -13.60 -0.82 -5.86
C VAL A 184 -12.92 0.27 -5.05
N VAL A 185 -11.85 -0.09 -4.33
CA VAL A 185 -11.08 0.83 -3.49
C VAL A 185 -9.62 0.80 -3.93
N THR A 186 -9.13 1.89 -4.52
CA THR A 186 -7.74 2.04 -4.93
C THR A 186 -6.99 2.92 -3.95
N ALA A 187 -5.88 2.43 -3.40
CA ALA A 187 -5.05 3.18 -2.47
C ALA A 187 -3.57 3.07 -2.86
N TRP A 188 -2.97 4.16 -3.36
CA TRP A 188 -1.58 4.16 -3.88
C TRP A 188 -1.37 3.12 -5.00
N PHE A 189 -2.31 3.08 -5.94
CA PHE A 189 -2.40 2.01 -6.95
C PHE A 189 -2.49 2.51 -8.39
N ILE A 190 -3.29 3.55 -8.67
CA ILE A 190 -3.62 3.88 -10.08
C ILE A 190 -2.40 4.34 -10.89
N ASP A 191 -1.37 4.83 -10.22
CA ASP A 191 -0.09 5.25 -10.78
C ASP A 191 0.91 4.10 -10.99
N THR A 192 0.55 2.87 -10.62
CA THR A 192 1.33 1.66 -10.92
C THR A 192 1.03 1.09 -12.30
N ALA A 193 0.10 1.69 -13.05
CA ALA A 193 -0.26 1.21 -14.39
C ALA A 193 0.81 1.59 -15.43
N LYS A 194 1.05 0.70 -16.40
CA LYS A 194 1.71 1.08 -17.66
C LYS A 194 0.82 2.03 -18.46
N ASN A 195 -0.49 1.75 -18.46
CA ASN A 195 -1.52 2.59 -19.03
C ASN A 195 -2.66 2.73 -18.02
N ILE A 196 -2.79 3.92 -17.43
CA ILE A 196 -3.83 4.21 -16.42
C ILE A 196 -5.25 4.10 -16.99
N ILE A 197 -5.43 4.24 -18.31
CA ILE A 197 -6.73 4.13 -18.96
C ILE A 197 -7.26 2.71 -18.85
N ASP A 198 -6.39 1.69 -19.01
CA ASP A 198 -6.77 0.28 -18.88
C ASP A 198 -7.27 -0.03 -17.46
N TYR A 199 -6.69 0.62 -16.45
CA TYR A 199 -7.16 0.52 -15.06
C TYR A 199 -8.55 1.15 -14.92
N ILE A 200 -8.75 2.37 -15.43
CA ILE A 200 -10.04 3.07 -15.35
C ILE A 200 -11.15 2.27 -16.04
N GLU A 201 -10.92 1.80 -17.26
CA GLU A 201 -11.88 1.01 -18.03
C GLU A 201 -12.18 -0.34 -17.37
N THR A 202 -11.15 -1.00 -16.82
CA THR A 202 -11.33 -2.25 -16.06
C THR A 202 -12.16 -2.01 -14.81
N ILE A 203 -11.88 -0.96 -14.03
CA ILE A 203 -12.66 -0.61 -12.83
C ILE A 203 -14.13 -0.36 -13.21
N TYR A 204 -14.39 0.40 -14.29
CA TYR A 204 -15.74 0.64 -14.77
C TYR A 204 -16.47 -0.65 -15.19
N ARG A 205 -15.79 -1.54 -15.90
CA ARG A 205 -16.34 -2.82 -16.36
C ARG A 205 -16.68 -3.77 -15.22
N ILE A 206 -15.81 -3.89 -14.21
CA ILE A 206 -15.99 -4.84 -13.11
C ILE A 206 -17.03 -4.34 -12.08
N LEU A 207 -17.28 -3.03 -12.01
CA LEU A 207 -18.30 -2.44 -11.15
C LEU A 207 -19.71 -2.73 -11.69
N LYS A 208 -20.61 -3.09 -10.79
CA LYS A 208 -22.06 -3.13 -11.05
C LYS A 208 -22.59 -1.72 -11.33
N ALA A 209 -23.74 -1.64 -11.97
CA ALA A 209 -24.49 -0.39 -12.06
C ALA A 209 -24.80 0.13 -10.64
N GLY A 210 -24.62 1.43 -10.40
CA GLY A 210 -24.65 2.04 -9.06
C GLY A 210 -23.40 1.76 -8.20
N GLY A 211 -22.41 1.03 -8.73
CA GLY A 211 -21.20 0.63 -8.02
C GLY A 211 -20.28 1.81 -7.70
N LEU A 212 -19.58 1.71 -6.58
CA LEU A 212 -18.73 2.76 -6.01
C LEU A 212 -17.24 2.56 -6.34
N TRP A 213 -16.57 3.59 -6.80
CA TRP A 213 -15.11 3.67 -6.82
C TRP A 213 -14.60 4.74 -5.86
N VAL A 214 -13.77 4.35 -4.90
CA VAL A 214 -13.05 5.29 -4.01
C VAL A 214 -11.56 5.19 -4.30
N ASN A 215 -10.91 6.33 -4.56
CA ASN A 215 -9.48 6.41 -4.79
C ASN A 215 -8.78 7.30 -3.76
N VAL A 216 -7.59 6.89 -3.32
CA VAL A 216 -6.64 7.74 -2.59
C VAL A 216 -5.19 7.46 -3.02
N GLY A 217 -4.50 8.44 -3.59
CA GLY A 217 -3.09 8.26 -3.95
C GLY A 217 -2.51 9.42 -4.73
N PRO A 218 -1.17 9.52 -4.83
CA PRO A 218 -0.52 10.44 -5.75
C PRO A 218 -0.61 9.93 -7.19
N LEU A 219 0.02 10.66 -8.12
CA LEU A 219 0.33 10.20 -9.47
C LEU A 219 1.86 10.18 -9.63
N THR A 220 2.50 9.16 -9.03
CA THR A 220 3.93 8.90 -9.16
C THR A 220 4.14 7.69 -10.07
N TYR A 221 4.14 7.93 -11.39
CA TYR A 221 4.10 6.88 -12.39
C TYR A 221 5.28 5.91 -12.27
N HIS A 222 4.96 4.65 -11.98
CA HIS A 222 5.97 3.66 -11.61
C HIS A 222 7.03 3.40 -12.68
N TYR A 223 6.66 3.59 -13.95
CA TYR A 223 7.48 3.27 -15.12
C TYR A 223 8.11 4.49 -15.79
N GLU A 224 7.95 5.71 -15.24
CA GLU A 224 8.43 6.98 -15.83
C GLU A 224 9.93 6.94 -16.19
N ASP A 225 10.76 6.40 -15.28
CA ASP A 225 12.22 6.32 -15.48
C ASP A 225 12.70 5.00 -16.16
N MET A 226 11.79 4.16 -16.64
CA MET A 226 12.11 2.84 -17.20
C MET A 226 12.10 2.88 -18.74
N LEU A 227 13.27 3.09 -19.36
CA LEU A 227 13.42 3.28 -20.82
C LEU A 227 12.83 2.17 -21.71
N ASP A 228 12.79 0.93 -21.22
CA ASP A 228 12.30 -0.24 -21.97
C ASP A 228 10.82 -0.57 -21.69
N GLU A 229 10.14 0.26 -20.88
CA GLU A 229 8.76 0.04 -20.46
C GLU A 229 7.83 1.14 -21.00
N ILE A 230 6.59 0.76 -21.31
CA ILE A 230 5.55 1.73 -21.69
C ILE A 230 5.03 2.40 -20.42
N SER A 231 4.97 3.73 -20.41
CA SER A 231 4.29 4.51 -19.39
C SER A 231 3.44 5.62 -20.02
N ILE A 232 2.13 5.61 -19.75
CA ILE A 232 1.21 6.70 -20.10
C ILE A 232 1.02 7.56 -18.86
N GLU A 233 1.77 8.66 -18.82
CA GLU A 233 1.81 9.63 -17.74
C GLU A 233 0.83 10.77 -18.03
N LEU A 234 -0.18 10.94 -17.18
CA LEU A 234 -1.19 11.98 -17.34
C LEU A 234 -1.25 12.87 -16.11
N PRO A 235 -1.40 14.20 -16.28
CA PRO A 235 -1.73 15.06 -15.16
C PRO A 235 -3.12 14.69 -14.64
N TYR A 236 -3.37 15.01 -13.37
CA TYR A 236 -4.59 14.62 -12.68
C TYR A 236 -5.87 15.10 -13.39
N GLU A 237 -5.82 16.29 -13.98
CA GLU A 237 -6.94 16.89 -14.71
C GLU A 237 -7.35 16.02 -15.90
N GLU A 238 -6.38 15.46 -16.64
CA GLU A 238 -6.65 14.56 -17.77
C GLU A 238 -7.14 13.19 -17.28
N VAL A 239 -6.58 12.67 -16.18
CA VAL A 239 -7.10 11.44 -15.53
C VAL A 239 -8.58 11.62 -15.20
N MET A 240 -8.96 12.73 -14.55
CA MET A 240 -10.36 12.99 -14.18
C MET A 240 -11.26 13.28 -15.40
N ARG A 241 -10.73 13.81 -16.51
CA ARG A 241 -11.47 13.90 -17.78
C ARG A 241 -11.77 12.52 -18.33
N ILE A 242 -10.79 11.61 -18.34
CA ILE A 242 -10.97 10.22 -18.78
C ILE A 242 -11.97 9.50 -17.89
N VAL A 243 -11.86 9.61 -16.57
CA VAL A 243 -12.82 9.00 -15.62
C VAL A 243 -14.26 9.41 -15.96
N ARG A 244 -14.50 10.71 -16.23
CA ARG A 244 -15.83 11.20 -16.64
C ARG A 244 -16.24 10.69 -18.02
N LEU A 245 -15.32 10.67 -18.99
CA LEU A 245 -15.58 10.16 -20.35
C LEU A 245 -15.89 8.66 -20.37
N THR A 246 -15.28 7.87 -19.49
CA THR A 246 -15.59 6.45 -19.30
C THR A 246 -17.04 6.24 -18.80
N GLY A 247 -17.63 7.26 -18.17
CA GLY A 247 -19.03 7.26 -17.74
C GLY A 247 -19.22 7.35 -16.23
N PHE A 248 -18.17 7.56 -15.43
CA PHE A 248 -18.32 7.75 -13.99
C PHE A 248 -18.92 9.12 -13.64
N GLU A 249 -19.83 9.13 -12.67
CA GLU A 249 -20.28 10.34 -12.00
C GLU A 249 -19.38 10.63 -10.78
N ILE A 250 -18.79 11.82 -10.73
CA ILE A 250 -17.92 12.21 -9.61
C ILE A 250 -18.76 12.84 -8.50
N GLU A 251 -18.84 12.17 -7.35
CA GLU A 251 -19.55 12.68 -6.17
C GLU A 251 -18.66 13.58 -5.31
N LYS A 252 -17.35 13.30 -5.27
CA LYS A 252 -16.41 14.00 -4.40
C LYS A 252 -15.01 14.02 -4.99
N GLU A 253 -14.31 15.14 -4.83
CA GLU A 253 -12.94 15.36 -5.31
C GLU A 253 -12.19 16.27 -4.32
N GLU A 254 -11.10 15.79 -3.72
CA GLU A 254 -10.32 16.48 -2.70
C GLU A 254 -8.82 16.16 -2.81
N ARG A 255 -8.01 16.91 -2.06
CA ARG A 255 -6.57 16.64 -1.88
C ARG A 255 -6.26 16.25 -0.45
N ILE A 256 -5.52 15.16 -0.26
CA ILE A 256 -5.05 14.69 1.04
C ILE A 256 -3.53 14.77 1.09
N VAL A 257 -2.99 15.57 2.01
CA VAL A 257 -1.54 15.64 2.24
C VAL A 257 -1.11 14.56 3.23
N THR A 258 -0.18 13.72 2.82
CA THR A 258 0.27 12.58 3.63
C THR A 258 1.70 12.15 3.27
N TYR A 259 2.16 11.07 3.89
CA TYR A 259 3.46 10.45 3.65
C TYR A 259 3.29 8.97 3.28
N TYR A 260 4.36 8.38 2.75
CA TYR A 260 4.42 6.95 2.44
C TYR A 260 5.67 6.33 3.02
N THR A 261 5.51 5.37 3.94
CA THR A 261 6.60 4.63 4.58
C THR A 261 7.66 5.55 5.23
N ARG A 262 7.21 6.63 5.87
CA ARG A 262 8.07 7.69 6.37
C ARG A 262 8.98 7.20 7.49
N ASN A 263 10.28 7.50 7.36
CA ASN A 263 11.17 7.49 8.51
C ASN A 263 11.04 8.82 9.27
N HIS A 264 10.33 8.81 10.39
CA HIS A 264 10.09 9.99 11.23
C HIS A 264 11.37 10.65 11.79
N MET A 265 12.46 9.90 11.85
CA MET A 265 13.77 10.40 12.32
C MET A 265 14.63 10.95 11.19
N SER A 266 14.25 10.74 9.92
CA SER A 266 15.01 11.22 8.78
C SER A 266 14.84 12.72 8.61
N MET A 267 15.94 13.41 8.33
CA MET A 267 15.92 14.81 7.89
C MET A 267 15.33 14.97 6.48
N LEU A 268 15.46 13.95 5.63
CA LEU A 268 14.80 13.88 4.32
C LEU A 268 13.47 13.14 4.47
N GLN A 269 12.37 13.78 4.09
CA GLN A 269 11.02 13.20 4.12
C GLN A 269 10.27 13.58 2.84
N ASN A 270 9.66 12.59 2.19
CA ASN A 270 8.84 12.81 1.00
C ASN A 270 7.38 12.95 1.41
N GLN A 271 6.80 14.12 1.16
CA GLN A 271 5.39 14.40 1.38
C GLN A 271 4.66 14.34 0.03
N TYR A 272 3.43 13.82 0.04
CA TYR A 272 2.60 13.64 -1.14
C TYR A 272 1.28 14.38 -0.96
N THR A 273 0.84 15.05 -2.02
CA THR A 273 -0.51 15.60 -2.13
C THR A 273 -1.34 14.63 -2.97
N CYS A 274 -2.06 13.73 -2.31
CA CYS A 274 -2.82 12.67 -2.95
C CYS A 274 -4.15 13.20 -3.51
N ALA A 275 -4.54 12.71 -4.67
CA ALA A 275 -5.90 12.78 -5.15
C ALA A 275 -6.79 11.86 -4.31
N PHE A 276 -7.86 12.41 -3.76
CA PHE A 276 -8.93 11.65 -3.13
C PHE A 276 -10.22 11.91 -3.90
N PHE A 277 -10.85 10.87 -4.43
CA PHE A 277 -12.14 11.05 -5.10
C PHE A 277 -13.07 9.87 -4.87
N VAL A 278 -14.36 10.17 -5.02
CA VAL A 278 -15.46 9.22 -4.97
C VAL A 278 -16.21 9.32 -6.27
N ALA A 279 -16.30 8.22 -6.98
CA ALA A 279 -16.95 8.12 -8.28
C ALA A 279 -17.97 6.97 -8.26
N VAL A 280 -19.04 7.11 -9.03
CA VAL A 280 -20.10 6.10 -9.13
C VAL A 280 -20.33 5.74 -10.59
N LYS A 281 -20.45 4.44 -10.85
CA LYS A 281 -20.98 3.96 -12.13
C LYS A 281 -22.49 4.17 -12.12
N PRO A 282 -23.08 4.90 -13.08
CA PRO A 282 -24.52 5.16 -13.09
C PRO A 282 -25.35 3.87 -13.05
N LEU A 283 -26.62 4.00 -12.65
CA LEU A 283 -27.58 2.90 -12.82
C LEU A 283 -27.83 2.67 -14.31
N ASP A 284 -28.02 1.41 -14.70
CA ASP A 284 -28.48 1.09 -16.05
C ASP A 284 -29.88 1.72 -16.21
N GLY A 285 -30.02 2.60 -17.21
CA GLY A 285 -31.27 3.31 -17.52
C GLY A 285 -32.33 2.43 -18.16
#